data_AF-A0A812KB62-F1
#
_entry.id   AF-A0A812KB62-F1
#
_cell.length_a   1.000
_cell.length_b   1.000
_cell.length_c   1.000
_cell.angle_alpha   90.00
_cell.angle_beta   90.00
_cell.angle_gamma   90.00
#
_symmetry.space_group_name_H-M   'P 1'
#
loop_
_entity.id
_entity.type
_entity.pdbx_description
1 polymer ?
#
loop_
_entity_poly.entity_id
_entity_poly.type
_entity_poly.pdbx_seq_one_letter_code
_entity_poly.pdbx_strand_id
1 'polypeptide(L)'
;MTTCSIVVVVVVVVVVVVVVVVVVVVVVVVVVVVVVVVVVVVVVVVVVGVVVVVVVAVVVVEEEVVVVVVVVVVVVVVVVVHLAPRTEVSSVRTYENVVPSENSAIVADAGRVSFATEAFLDQRRSVGFAAEDGHTYCVAPVASRVSRTAEVNFWAVGVDCCSLQGHFECSIQAQRAGSGLAW
;
A
#
# COMPACT_ATOMS: atom_id res chain seq x y z
N MET A 1 7.91 109.52 -11.75
CA MET A 1 6.80 108.54 -11.63
C MET A 1 7.25 107.09 -11.86
N THR A 2 8.38 106.82 -12.50
CA THR A 2 8.86 105.46 -12.82
C THR A 2 9.41 104.67 -11.62
N THR A 3 10.02 105.32 -10.64
CA THR A 3 10.62 104.65 -9.45
C THR A 3 9.58 104.03 -8.52
N CYS A 4 8.42 104.67 -8.33
CA CYS A 4 7.34 104.13 -7.49
C CYS A 4 6.71 102.86 -8.10
N SER A 5 6.49 102.85 -9.41
CA SER A 5 5.96 101.68 -10.14
C SER A 5 6.93 100.49 -10.11
N ILE A 6 8.24 100.73 -10.19
CA ILE A 6 9.26 99.66 -10.12
C ILE A 6 9.24 98.98 -8.75
N VAL A 7 9.17 99.73 -7.65
CA VAL A 7 9.14 99.16 -6.29
C VAL A 7 7.92 98.26 -6.08
N VAL A 8 6.74 98.69 -6.54
CA VAL A 8 5.51 97.89 -6.44
C VAL A 8 5.65 96.57 -7.21
N VAL A 9 6.18 96.60 -8.44
CA VAL A 9 6.40 95.38 -9.24
C VAL A 9 7.36 94.43 -8.54
N VAL A 10 8.48 94.92 -7.99
CA VAL A 10 9.46 94.10 -7.28
C VAL A 10 8.82 93.43 -6.05
N VAL A 11 8.06 94.17 -5.25
CA VAL A 11 7.38 93.61 -4.06
C VAL A 11 6.38 92.52 -4.46
N VAL A 12 5.57 92.76 -5.50
CA VAL A 12 4.60 91.76 -5.99
C VAL A 12 5.32 90.50 -6.46
N VAL A 13 6.41 90.64 -7.23
CA VAL A 13 7.19 89.50 -7.70
C VAL A 13 7.78 88.71 -6.52
N VAL A 14 8.35 89.39 -5.52
CA VAL A 14 8.90 88.72 -4.33
C VAL A 14 7.80 87.97 -3.57
N VAL A 15 6.64 88.58 -3.36
CA VAL A 15 5.51 87.93 -2.68
C VAL A 15 5.05 86.70 -3.47
N VAL A 16 4.90 86.81 -4.78
CA VAL A 16 4.51 85.68 -5.64
C VAL A 16 5.55 84.56 -5.55
N VAL A 17 6.85 84.87 -5.63
CA VAL A 17 7.92 83.87 -5.52
C VAL A 17 7.88 83.18 -4.14
N VAL A 18 7.72 83.94 -3.05
CA VAL A 18 7.62 83.36 -1.70
C VAL A 18 6.41 82.44 -1.58
N VAL A 19 5.24 82.86 -2.08
CA VAL A 19 4.03 82.02 -2.07
C VAL A 19 4.24 80.75 -2.87
N VAL A 20 4.84 80.83 -4.07
CA VAL A 20 5.14 79.66 -4.90
C VAL A 20 6.09 78.72 -4.17
N VAL A 21 7.15 79.23 -3.55
CA VAL A 21 8.11 78.41 -2.78
C VAL A 21 7.42 77.72 -1.61
N VAL A 22 6.58 78.44 -0.85
CA VAL A 22 5.82 77.85 0.27
C VAL A 22 4.88 76.75 -0.23
N VAL A 23 4.15 76.98 -1.32
CA VAL A 23 3.25 75.98 -1.90
C VAL A 23 4.05 74.75 -2.36
N VAL A 24 5.19 74.93 -3.03
CA VAL A 24 6.04 73.82 -3.45
C VAL A 24 6.55 73.02 -2.25
N VAL A 25 7.02 73.68 -1.19
CA VAL A 25 7.49 73.01 0.03
C VAL A 25 6.36 72.22 0.68
N VAL A 26 5.16 72.81 0.81
CA VAL A 26 4.00 72.11 1.37
C VAL A 26 3.63 70.88 0.54
N VAL A 27 3.59 71.01 -0.79
CA VAL A 27 3.30 69.89 -1.69
C VAL A 27 4.35 68.78 -1.54
N VAL A 28 5.64 69.12 -1.50
CA VAL A 28 6.72 68.14 -1.31
C VAL A 28 6.58 67.43 0.03
N VAL A 29 6.31 68.16 1.12
CA VAL A 29 6.11 67.57 2.45
C VAL A 29 4.91 66.62 2.44
N VAL A 30 3.78 67.02 1.86
CA VAL A 30 2.59 66.17 1.75
C VAL A 30 2.89 64.90 0.95
N VAL A 31 3.57 65.02 -0.19
CA VAL A 31 3.96 63.86 -1.01
C VAL A 31 4.87 62.91 -0.22
N VAL A 32 5.88 63.43 0.48
CA VAL A 32 6.78 62.60 1.30
C VAL A 32 6.00 61.89 2.41
N VAL A 33 5.11 62.58 3.11
CA VAL A 33 4.28 61.97 4.16
C VAL A 33 3.39 60.86 3.59
N VAL A 34 2.73 61.10 2.45
CA VAL A 34 1.90 60.09 1.78
C VAL A 34 2.73 58.87 1.38
N VAL A 35 3.91 59.08 0.79
CA VAL A 35 4.81 57.98 0.40
C VAL A 35 5.24 57.17 1.64
N VAL A 36 5.63 57.83 2.73
CA VAL A 36 6.01 57.14 3.98
C VAL A 36 4.84 56.33 4.53
N VAL A 37 3.64 56.89 4.57
CA VAL A 37 2.44 56.18 5.05
C VAL A 37 2.16 54.95 4.18
N VAL A 38 2.21 55.09 2.85
CA VAL A 38 2.01 53.96 1.93
C VAL A 38 3.07 52.88 2.15
N VAL A 39 4.34 53.24 2.28
CA VAL A 39 5.42 52.28 2.55
C VAL A 39 5.18 51.55 3.88
N VAL A 40 4.82 52.26 4.95
CA VAL A 40 4.52 51.65 6.25
C VAL A 40 3.35 50.68 6.13
N VAL A 41 2.26 51.07 5.46
CA VAL A 41 1.09 50.19 5.26
C VAL A 41 1.48 48.93 4.49
N VAL A 42 2.25 49.06 3.41
CA VAL A 42 2.73 47.91 2.62
C VAL A 42 3.58 46.98 3.49
N VAL A 43 4.52 47.52 4.27
CA VAL A 43 5.36 46.72 5.17
C VAL A 43 4.51 45.99 6.21
N VAL A 44 3.53 46.65 6.82
CA VAL A 44 2.63 46.02 7.79
C VAL A 44 1.83 44.89 7.15
N VAL A 45 1.27 45.11 5.96
CA VAL A 45 0.50 44.08 5.25
C VAL A 45 1.37 42.88 4.90
N VAL A 46 2.59 43.10 4.43
CA VAL A 46 3.55 42.02 4.11
C VAL A 46 3.92 41.25 5.37
N VAL A 47 4.26 41.94 6.46
CA VAL A 47 4.63 41.29 7.73
C VAL A 47 3.47 40.46 8.29
N VAL A 48 2.26 41.03 8.33
CA VAL A 48 1.06 40.30 8.78
C VAL A 48 0.80 39.10 7.89
N GLY A 49 0.90 39.25 6.56
CA GLY A 49 0.76 38.15 5.62
C GLY A 49 1.75 37.02 5.87
N VAL A 50 3.03 37.34 6.06
CA VAL A 50 4.07 36.34 6.37
C VAL A 50 3.78 35.65 7.71
N VAL A 51 3.41 36.39 8.75
CA VAL A 51 3.06 35.81 10.06
C VAL A 51 1.88 34.85 9.93
N VAL A 52 0.82 35.23 9.22
CA VAL A 52 -0.34 34.36 8.99
C VAL A 52 0.06 33.08 8.25
N VAL A 53 0.86 33.19 7.18
CA VAL A 53 1.33 32.03 6.43
C VAL A 53 2.14 31.09 7.31
N VAL A 54 3.07 31.61 8.13
CA VAL A 54 3.89 30.81 9.04
C VAL A 54 3.02 30.11 10.09
N VAL A 55 2.09 30.83 10.72
CA VAL A 55 1.19 30.24 11.73
C VAL A 55 0.34 29.13 11.12
N VAL A 56 -0.26 29.37 9.94
CA VAL A 56 -1.05 28.35 9.24
C VAL A 56 -0.19 27.14 8.89
N ALA A 57 1.03 27.34 8.36
CA ALA A 57 1.94 26.24 8.07
C ALA A 57 2.26 25.40 9.31
N VAL A 58 2.56 26.03 10.45
CA VAL A 58 2.87 25.30 11.70
C VAL A 58 1.66 24.51 12.19
N VAL A 59 0.47 25.12 12.24
CA VAL A 59 -0.75 24.45 12.73
C VAL A 59 -1.17 23.29 11.83
N VAL A 60 -1.09 23.45 10.50
CA VAL A 60 -1.46 22.38 9.55
C VAL A 60 -0.48 21.18 9.65
N VAL A 61 0.82 21.45 9.87
CA VAL A 61 1.81 20.38 9.98
C VAL A 61 1.60 19.54 11.25
N GLU A 62 1.18 20.12 12.35
CA GLU A 62 0.92 19.36 13.59
C GLU A 62 -0.31 18.44 13.47
N GLU A 63 -1.37 18.89 12.81
CA GLU A 63 -2.61 18.14 12.68
C GLU A 63 -2.47 16.96 11.68
N GLU A 64 -1.79 17.16 10.56
CA GLU A 64 -1.68 16.08 9.54
C GLU A 64 -0.76 14.94 9.97
N VAL A 65 0.32 15.23 10.71
CA VAL A 65 1.26 14.20 11.17
C VAL A 65 0.58 13.25 12.17
N VAL A 66 -0.24 13.78 13.08
CA VAL A 66 -0.96 12.96 14.07
C VAL A 66 -1.94 12.02 13.38
N VAL A 67 -2.71 12.52 12.40
CA VAL A 67 -3.68 11.69 11.67
C VAL A 67 -2.98 10.56 10.92
N VAL A 68 -1.89 10.84 10.22
CA VAL A 68 -1.13 9.81 9.48
C VAL A 68 -0.57 8.75 10.44
N VAL A 69 0.01 9.15 11.56
CA VAL A 69 0.55 8.20 12.55
C VAL A 69 -0.56 7.31 13.12
N VAL A 70 -1.70 7.88 13.49
CA VAL A 70 -2.83 7.11 14.02
C VAL A 70 -3.35 6.12 12.98
N VAL A 71 -3.51 6.54 11.73
CA VAL A 71 -3.95 5.65 10.64
C VAL A 71 -2.97 4.50 10.43
N VAL A 72 -1.66 4.79 10.37
CA VAL A 72 -0.62 3.76 10.20
C VAL A 72 -0.67 2.77 11.37
N VAL A 73 -0.77 3.24 12.61
CA VAL A 73 -0.87 2.36 13.79
C VAL A 73 -2.13 1.48 13.71
N VAL A 74 -3.28 2.06 13.38
CA VAL A 74 -4.55 1.30 13.24
C VAL A 74 -4.41 0.24 12.15
N VAL A 75 -3.86 0.60 10.98
CA VAL A 75 -3.65 -0.35 9.87
C VAL A 75 -2.72 -1.48 10.29
N VAL A 76 -1.60 -1.16 10.95
CA VAL A 76 -0.66 -2.19 11.45
C VAL A 76 -1.33 -3.11 12.45
N VAL A 77 -2.10 -2.57 13.40
CA VAL A 77 -2.84 -3.38 14.37
C VAL A 77 -3.87 -4.29 13.68
N VAL A 78 -4.63 -3.75 12.73
CA VAL A 78 -5.61 -4.53 11.96
C VAL A 78 -4.91 -5.65 11.17
N VAL A 79 -3.80 -5.35 10.51
CA VAL A 79 -3.00 -6.34 9.78
C VAL A 79 -2.47 -7.42 10.71
N VAL A 80 -1.90 -7.06 11.86
CA VAL A 80 -1.36 -8.05 12.81
C VAL A 80 -2.47 -8.91 13.44
N VAL A 81 -3.66 -8.36 13.69
CA VAL A 81 -4.75 -9.10 14.34
C VAL A 81 -5.53 -9.97 13.35
N HIS A 82 -5.79 -9.47 12.13
CA HIS A 82 -6.69 -10.11 11.17
C HIS A 82 -5.96 -10.80 10.02
N LEU A 83 -4.77 -10.31 9.64
CA LEU A 83 -4.03 -10.77 8.47
C LEU A 83 -2.70 -11.44 8.82
N ALA A 84 -2.24 -11.40 10.07
CA ALA A 84 -1.16 -12.28 10.49
C ALA A 84 -1.67 -13.71 10.25
N PRO A 85 -1.07 -14.43 9.30
CA PRO A 85 -1.52 -15.77 8.99
C PRO A 85 -1.35 -16.56 10.27
N ARG A 86 -2.43 -17.17 10.76
CA ARG A 86 -2.30 -18.33 11.64
C ARG A 86 -1.60 -19.39 10.81
N THR A 87 -0.27 -19.33 10.74
CA THR A 87 0.53 -20.44 10.24
C THR A 87 0.44 -21.53 11.30
N GLU A 88 -0.73 -22.14 11.45
CA GLU A 88 -0.88 -23.49 11.99
C GLU A 88 -0.40 -24.47 10.89
N VAL A 89 0.85 -24.30 10.46
CA VAL A 89 1.64 -25.34 9.80
C VAL A 89 2.72 -25.77 10.80
N SER A 90 2.34 -25.92 12.06
CA SER A 90 3.23 -26.33 13.15
C SER A 90 2.73 -27.55 13.92
N SER A 91 1.57 -28.11 13.57
CA SER A 91 1.04 -29.34 14.16
C SER A 91 0.53 -30.33 13.11
N VAL A 92 1.24 -30.42 11.98
CA VAL A 92 0.93 -31.42 10.97
C VAL A 92 1.27 -32.80 11.53
N ARG A 93 0.26 -33.62 11.84
CA ARG A 93 0.50 -34.96 12.38
C ARG A 93 1.03 -35.87 11.29
N THR A 94 2.00 -36.70 11.66
CA THR A 94 2.58 -37.73 10.80
C THR A 94 2.07 -39.08 11.24
N TYR A 95 1.37 -39.79 10.36
CA TYR A 95 0.91 -41.15 10.62
C TYR A 95 1.75 -42.11 9.81
N GLU A 96 2.25 -43.16 10.47
CA GLU A 96 3.09 -44.17 9.87
C GLU A 96 2.37 -45.51 9.80
N ASN A 97 2.69 -46.32 8.80
CA ASN A 97 2.16 -47.68 8.63
C ASN A 97 0.63 -47.74 8.51
N VAL A 98 0.01 -46.74 7.85
CA VAL A 98 -1.44 -46.69 7.63
C VAL A 98 -1.84 -47.73 6.60
N VAL A 99 -2.91 -48.48 6.89
CA VAL A 99 -3.42 -49.50 5.97
C VAL A 99 -4.36 -48.83 4.95
N PRO A 100 -4.21 -49.05 3.62
CA PRO A 100 -5.03 -48.37 2.61
C PRO A 100 -6.54 -48.65 2.69
N SER A 101 -6.95 -49.73 3.35
CA SER A 101 -8.36 -50.08 3.57
C SER A 101 -8.95 -49.47 4.84
N GLU A 102 -8.14 -48.75 5.63
CA GLU A 102 -8.59 -48.08 6.85
C GLU A 102 -9.34 -46.78 6.53
N ASN A 103 -10.18 -46.32 7.45
CA ASN A 103 -11.01 -45.13 7.26
C ASN A 103 -10.13 -43.87 7.18
N SER A 104 -10.21 -43.12 6.08
CA SER A 104 -9.42 -41.91 5.86
C SER A 104 -9.73 -40.79 6.87
N ALA A 105 -10.91 -40.81 7.50
CA ALA A 105 -11.30 -39.82 8.50
C ALA A 105 -10.39 -39.82 9.74
N ILE A 106 -9.71 -40.92 10.05
CA ILE A 106 -8.83 -41.00 11.23
C ILE A 106 -7.50 -40.28 11.03
N VAL A 107 -7.13 -40.00 9.77
CA VAL A 107 -5.91 -39.30 9.38
C VAL A 107 -6.22 -37.98 8.66
N ALA A 108 -7.41 -37.41 8.87
CA ALA A 108 -7.82 -36.15 8.24
C ALA A 108 -7.00 -34.92 8.71
N ASP A 109 -6.34 -35.02 9.88
CA ASP A 109 -5.43 -34.00 10.40
C ASP A 109 -3.95 -34.29 10.07
N ALA A 110 -3.71 -35.31 9.24
CA ALA A 110 -2.39 -35.65 8.78
C ALA A 110 -1.93 -34.65 7.71
N GLY A 111 -0.66 -34.29 7.73
CA GLY A 111 -0.02 -33.75 6.53
C GLY A 111 1.26 -34.48 6.16
N ARG A 112 1.46 -35.67 6.73
CA ARG A 112 2.18 -36.75 6.07
C ARG A 112 1.62 -38.09 6.50
N VAL A 113 1.32 -38.93 5.51
CA VAL A 113 0.90 -40.32 5.72
C VAL A 113 1.93 -41.23 5.07
N SER A 114 2.48 -42.15 5.85
CA SER A 114 3.26 -43.28 5.32
C SER A 114 2.38 -44.53 5.37
N PHE A 115 2.29 -45.22 4.24
CA PHE A 115 1.48 -46.43 4.14
C PHE A 115 2.28 -47.66 4.54
N ALA A 116 1.57 -48.70 4.97
CA ALA A 116 2.15 -50.00 5.27
C ALA A 116 2.85 -50.63 4.04
N THR A 117 3.76 -51.59 4.26
CA THR A 117 4.64 -52.13 3.21
C THR A 117 3.86 -52.87 2.10
N GLU A 118 2.69 -53.41 2.44
CA GLU A 118 1.78 -54.08 1.53
C GLU A 118 0.92 -53.12 0.68
N ALA A 119 1.01 -51.81 0.93
CA ALA A 119 0.36 -50.80 0.13
C ALA A 119 1.06 -50.67 -1.23
N PHE A 120 0.26 -50.56 -2.27
CA PHE A 120 0.74 -50.31 -3.61
C PHE A 120 -0.26 -49.42 -4.35
N LEU A 121 0.25 -48.71 -5.35
CA LEU A 121 -0.60 -47.93 -6.23
C LEU A 121 -1.20 -48.86 -7.30
N ASP A 122 -2.53 -48.93 -7.37
CA ASP A 122 -3.19 -49.79 -8.35
C ASP A 122 -3.34 -49.05 -9.68
N GLN A 123 -2.27 -49.12 -10.49
CA GLN A 123 -2.19 -48.47 -11.80
C GLN A 123 -3.30 -48.94 -12.76
N ARG A 124 -3.82 -50.16 -12.62
CA ARG A 124 -4.89 -50.67 -13.50
C ARG A 124 -6.22 -49.94 -13.31
N ARG A 125 -6.40 -49.35 -12.13
CA ARG A 125 -7.55 -48.52 -11.77
C ARG A 125 -7.22 -47.02 -11.76
N SER A 126 -6.10 -46.61 -12.36
CA SER A 126 -5.76 -45.20 -12.55
C SER A 126 -6.51 -44.60 -13.74
N VAL A 127 -6.88 -43.32 -13.62
CA VAL A 127 -7.60 -42.54 -14.63
C VAL A 127 -6.94 -41.18 -14.78
N GLY A 128 -6.79 -40.74 -16.04
CA GLY A 128 -6.33 -39.41 -16.41
C GLY A 128 -7.41 -38.61 -17.11
N PHE A 129 -7.57 -37.34 -16.74
CA PHE A 129 -8.44 -36.38 -17.41
C PHE A 129 -7.59 -35.30 -18.08
N ALA A 130 -7.65 -35.22 -19.41
CA ALA A 130 -6.98 -34.18 -20.18
C ALA A 130 -7.86 -32.91 -20.20
N ALA A 131 -7.37 -31.83 -19.60
CA ALA A 131 -8.04 -30.54 -19.60
C ALA A 131 -7.65 -29.69 -20.82
N GLU A 132 -8.43 -28.64 -21.10
CA GLU A 132 -8.24 -27.76 -22.26
C GLU A 132 -6.95 -26.92 -22.18
N ASP A 133 -6.37 -26.78 -20.98
CA ASP A 133 -5.09 -26.12 -20.73
C ASP A 133 -3.88 -26.97 -21.17
N GLY A 134 -4.11 -28.20 -21.63
CA GLY A 134 -3.07 -29.12 -22.09
C GLY A 134 -2.47 -29.98 -20.97
N HIS A 135 -2.97 -29.88 -19.74
CA HIS A 135 -2.52 -30.68 -18.61
C HIS A 135 -3.40 -31.92 -18.40
N THR A 136 -2.80 -33.02 -17.94
CA THR A 136 -3.51 -34.25 -17.57
C THR A 136 -3.61 -34.39 -16.06
N TYR A 137 -4.83 -34.32 -15.54
CA TYR A 137 -5.11 -34.56 -14.13
C TYR A 137 -5.25 -36.05 -13.86
N CYS A 138 -4.43 -36.54 -12.94
CA CYS A 138 -4.22 -37.95 -12.70
C CYS A 138 -4.72 -38.35 -11.33
N VAL A 139 -5.44 -39.47 -11.28
CA VAL A 139 -5.95 -40.04 -10.03
C VAL A 139 -5.70 -41.55 -10.05
N ALA A 140 -5.08 -42.08 -9.00
CA ALA A 140 -4.79 -43.49 -8.86
C ALA A 140 -5.07 -43.98 -7.43
N PRO A 141 -5.81 -45.08 -7.25
CA PRO A 141 -6.16 -45.58 -5.92
C PRO A 141 -4.97 -46.26 -5.23
N VAL A 142 -4.81 -46.01 -3.93
CA VAL A 142 -3.85 -46.73 -3.07
C VAL A 142 -4.56 -47.97 -2.52
N ALA A 143 -4.04 -49.15 -2.81
CA ALA A 143 -4.66 -50.43 -2.44
C ALA A 143 -3.68 -51.31 -1.64
N SER A 144 -4.21 -52.28 -0.90
CA SER A 144 -3.41 -53.31 -0.21
C SER A 144 -3.36 -54.60 -1.03
N ARG A 145 -2.18 -55.24 -1.10
CA ARG A 145 -2.03 -56.55 -1.79
C ARG A 145 -2.85 -57.66 -1.13
N VAL A 146 -3.12 -57.51 0.17
CA VAL A 146 -3.82 -58.49 1.00
C VAL A 146 -5.34 -58.43 0.76
N SER A 147 -5.89 -57.24 0.52
CA SER A 147 -7.32 -57.04 0.32
C SER A 147 -7.61 -56.25 -0.96
N ARG A 148 -7.53 -56.94 -2.11
CA ARG A 148 -7.78 -56.33 -3.44
C ARG A 148 -9.24 -55.92 -3.69
N THR A 149 -10.17 -56.41 -2.86
CA THR A 149 -11.60 -56.12 -2.91
C THR A 149 -12.07 -55.15 -1.82
N ALA A 150 -11.16 -54.61 -1.00
CA ALA A 150 -11.51 -53.61 -0.01
C ALA A 150 -11.92 -52.27 -0.66
N GLU A 151 -12.71 -51.50 0.08
CA GLU A 151 -13.05 -50.12 -0.24
C GLU A 151 -11.78 -49.26 -0.34
N VAL A 152 -11.77 -48.35 -1.33
CA VAL A 152 -10.65 -47.45 -1.57
C VAL A 152 -10.86 -46.17 -0.77
N ASN A 153 -10.07 -46.00 0.28
CA ASN A 153 -10.13 -44.80 1.14
C ASN A 153 -9.07 -43.74 0.79
N PHE A 154 -8.03 -44.12 0.04
CA PHE A 154 -6.90 -43.26 -0.27
C PHE A 154 -6.60 -43.22 -1.78
N TRP A 155 -6.25 -42.04 -2.27
CA TRP A 155 -5.97 -41.78 -3.67
C TRP A 155 -4.70 -40.95 -3.81
N ALA A 156 -3.84 -41.34 -4.73
CA ALA A 156 -2.74 -40.50 -5.20
C ALA A 156 -3.26 -39.63 -6.35
N VAL A 157 -3.02 -38.33 -6.26
CA VAL A 157 -3.38 -37.36 -7.28
C VAL A 157 -2.13 -36.63 -7.77
N GLY A 158 -2.12 -36.27 -9.05
CA GLY A 158 -0.99 -35.58 -9.67
C GLY A 158 -1.37 -34.91 -10.98
N VAL A 159 -0.48 -34.10 -11.52
CA VAL A 159 -0.62 -33.47 -12.83
C VAL A 159 0.49 -34.01 -13.73
N ASP A 160 0.14 -34.41 -14.95
CA ASP A 160 1.05 -34.93 -15.97
C ASP A 160 1.84 -36.18 -15.53
N CYS A 161 1.25 -36.97 -14.62
CA CYS A 161 1.85 -38.19 -14.07
C CYS A 161 1.28 -39.49 -14.65
N CYS A 162 0.33 -39.44 -15.59
CA CYS A 162 -0.42 -40.61 -16.03
C CYS A 162 -0.78 -40.51 -17.51
N SER A 163 -1.09 -41.67 -18.11
CA SER A 163 -1.85 -41.72 -19.36
C SER A 163 -3.35 -41.56 -19.06
N LEU A 164 -4.18 -41.46 -20.10
CA LEU A 164 -5.64 -41.44 -19.96
C LEU A 164 -6.18 -42.62 -19.13
N GLN A 165 -5.51 -43.78 -19.19
CA GLN A 165 -5.84 -44.94 -18.37
C GLN A 165 -4.66 -45.92 -18.24
N GLY A 166 -4.53 -46.55 -17.07
CA GLY A 166 -3.73 -47.76 -16.89
C GLY A 166 -2.24 -47.56 -16.59
N HIS A 167 -1.78 -46.31 -16.44
CA HIS A 167 -0.40 -45.97 -16.10
C HIS A 167 -0.35 -44.76 -15.17
N PHE A 168 0.38 -44.85 -14.06
CA PHE A 168 0.62 -43.73 -13.14
C PHE A 168 2.04 -43.79 -12.59
N GLU A 169 2.80 -42.72 -12.84
CA GLU A 169 4.16 -42.51 -12.36
C GLU A 169 4.41 -41.01 -12.16
N CYS A 170 4.30 -40.52 -10.93
CA CYS A 170 4.81 -39.20 -10.56
C CYS A 170 6.26 -39.35 -10.11
N SER A 171 7.23 -39.03 -10.96
CA SER A 171 8.60 -38.83 -10.49
C SER A 171 8.69 -37.48 -9.77
N ILE A 172 9.28 -37.48 -8.58
CA ILE A 172 9.57 -36.28 -7.77
C ILE A 172 10.56 -35.29 -8.43
N GLN A 173 10.93 -35.52 -9.70
CA GLN A 173 11.98 -34.78 -10.40
C GLN A 173 11.46 -33.78 -11.45
N ALA A 174 10.15 -33.67 -11.66
CA ALA A 174 9.53 -32.58 -12.42
C ALA A 174 9.12 -31.42 -11.48
N GLN A 175 10.15 -30.73 -10.97
CA GLN A 175 10.19 -29.36 -10.45
C GLN A 175 8.91 -28.67 -9.91
N ARG A 176 8.98 -28.37 -8.60
CA ARG A 176 8.33 -27.26 -7.88
C ARG A 176 6.80 -27.33 -7.68
N ALA A 177 6.36 -28.25 -6.83
CA ALA A 177 5.35 -28.04 -5.78
C ALA A 177 4.98 -29.41 -5.17
N GLY A 178 4.60 -29.43 -3.90
CA GLY A 178 3.83 -30.54 -3.36
C GLY A 178 4.66 -31.66 -2.73
N SER A 179 5.12 -31.42 -1.51
CA SER A 179 4.91 -32.43 -0.47
C SER A 179 3.51 -33.02 -0.66
N GLY A 180 3.40 -34.33 -0.84
CA GLY A 180 2.12 -35.00 -0.95
C GLY A 180 1.26 -34.65 0.26
N LEU A 181 0.30 -33.76 0.05
CA LEU A 181 -0.73 -33.44 1.01
C LEU A 181 -2.00 -34.04 0.45
N ALA A 182 -2.45 -35.09 1.15
CA ALA A 182 -3.82 -35.54 1.09
C ALA A 182 -4.72 -34.35 1.44
N TRP A 183 -5.79 -34.16 0.67
CA TRP A 183 -6.96 -33.44 1.14
C TRP A 183 -7.81 -34.41 1.94
#